data_AF-A0A7S4SRC4-F1
#
_entry.id   AF-A0A7S4SRC4-F1
#
_cell.length_a   1.000
_cell.length_b   1.000
_cell.length_c   1.000
_cell.angle_alpha   90.00
_cell.angle_beta   90.00
_cell.angle_gamma   90.00
#
_symmetry.space_group_name_H-M   'P 1'
#
loop_
_entity.id
_entity.type
_entity.pdbx_description
1 polymer ?
#
loop_
_entity_poly.entity_id
_entity_poly.type
_entity_poly.pdbx_seq_one_letter_code
_entity_poly.pdbx_strand_id
1 'polypeptide(L)'
;CQGGGSIGFARGKYAFSGSSTERQFLDFASAYIDASWLYNADVERTGVEGRLRLPGNKFPDHGPSSAPQGHPSCRAPKVADGRAGENLGLLHIYLLFGREHNRLCGELAAANPAWDDERLYQEARVRVIALVQKVTLEEYAPNLLGVSMKSQAASYDPSVDPRVDLLFATAAYRYGHSAIPGIYNVGNDRVALRDMQF
;
A
#
# COMPACT_ATOMS: atom_id res chain seq x y z
N CYS A 1 -6.11 30.60 -27.57
CA CYS A 1 -6.92 30.59 -26.33
C CYS A 1 -8.40 30.58 -26.69
N GLN A 2 -8.94 29.42 -27.08
CA GLN A 2 -10.32 29.36 -27.58
C GLN A 2 -11.39 29.25 -26.47
N GLY A 3 -11.00 28.92 -25.23
CA GLY A 3 -11.93 28.72 -24.11
C GLY A 3 -12.82 27.51 -24.34
N GLY A 4 -12.69 26.45 -23.52
CA GLY A 4 -13.47 25.22 -23.71
C GLY A 4 -12.74 23.93 -23.38
N GLY A 5 -11.46 24.00 -23.00
CA GLY A 5 -10.75 22.85 -22.44
C GLY A 5 -11.41 22.39 -21.13
N SER A 6 -11.64 21.09 -21.02
CA SER A 6 -12.12 20.45 -19.80
C SER A 6 -11.18 19.32 -19.40
N ILE A 7 -11.12 19.03 -18.10
CA ILE A 7 -10.42 17.88 -17.55
C ILE A 7 -11.49 16.94 -17.00
N GLY A 8 -11.41 15.66 -17.35
CA GLY A 8 -12.34 14.66 -16.85
C GLY A 8 -12.25 14.54 -15.33
N PHE A 9 -13.41 14.49 -14.66
CA PHE A 9 -13.52 14.28 -13.22
C PHE A 9 -14.71 13.38 -12.92
N ALA A 10 -14.49 12.31 -12.16
CA ALA A 10 -15.53 11.43 -11.68
C ALA A 10 -15.64 11.53 -10.15
N ARG A 11 -16.87 11.59 -9.64
CA ARG A 11 -17.13 11.63 -8.20
C ARG A 11 -16.81 10.28 -7.56
N GLY A 12 -16.30 10.31 -6.33
CA GLY A 12 -16.09 9.10 -5.53
C GLY A 12 -17.38 8.32 -5.30
N LYS A 13 -17.24 7.00 -5.13
CA LYS A 13 -18.37 6.12 -4.77
C LYS A 13 -18.88 6.47 -3.36
N TYR A 14 -20.19 6.35 -3.18
CA TYR A 14 -20.86 6.73 -1.94
C TYR A 14 -22.00 5.75 -1.63
N ALA A 15 -22.42 5.74 -0.37
CA ALA A 15 -23.62 5.09 0.13
C ALA A 15 -24.44 6.05 0.99
N PHE A 16 -25.67 5.66 1.33
CA PHE A 16 -26.51 6.36 2.30
C PHE A 16 -26.56 5.56 3.60
N SER A 17 -26.57 6.27 4.73
CA SER A 17 -26.68 5.64 6.05
C SER A 17 -28.15 5.56 6.48
N GLY A 18 -28.73 4.36 6.46
CA GLY A 18 -30.13 4.15 6.85
C GLY A 18 -31.09 5.00 6.01
N SER A 19 -31.92 5.81 6.68
CA SER A 19 -32.86 6.75 6.04
C SER A 19 -32.27 8.13 5.73
N SER A 20 -30.98 8.35 5.98
CA SER A 20 -30.34 9.65 5.72
C SER A 20 -30.28 9.96 4.23
N THR A 21 -30.50 11.22 3.87
CA THR A 21 -30.29 11.76 2.52
C THR A 21 -28.85 12.22 2.30
N GLU A 22 -28.01 12.16 3.33
CA GLU A 22 -26.60 12.54 3.26
C GLU A 22 -25.75 11.38 2.74
N ARG A 23 -24.85 11.71 1.79
CA ARG A 23 -23.94 10.73 1.18
C ARG A 23 -22.72 10.52 2.06
N GLN A 24 -22.39 9.26 2.29
CA GLN A 24 -21.17 8.83 2.96
C GLN A 24 -20.22 8.23 1.92
N PHE A 25 -18.97 8.66 1.90
CA PHE A 25 -17.97 8.06 1.00
C PHE A 25 -17.60 6.65 1.45
N LEU A 26 -17.38 5.77 0.48
CA LEU A 26 -16.99 4.39 0.76
C LEU A 26 -15.46 4.28 0.80
N ASP A 27 -14.95 3.64 1.86
CA ASP A 27 -13.59 3.11 1.88
C ASP A 27 -13.60 1.70 1.28
N PHE A 28 -12.67 1.44 0.37
CA PHE A 28 -12.49 0.15 -0.29
C PHE A 28 -11.30 -0.63 0.26
N ALA A 29 -10.57 -0.05 1.22
CA ALA A 29 -9.49 -0.69 1.95
C ALA A 29 -9.90 -0.94 3.41
N SER A 30 -9.10 -1.76 4.09
CA SER A 30 -9.18 -1.90 5.53
C SER A 30 -8.78 -0.58 6.19
N ALA A 31 -9.54 -0.15 7.20
CA ALA A 31 -9.18 1.02 8.01
C ALA A 31 -7.99 0.74 8.96
N TYR A 32 -7.64 -0.54 9.15
CA TYR A 32 -6.55 -0.94 10.03
C TYR A 32 -5.19 -0.84 9.34
N ILE A 33 -4.14 -0.60 10.12
CA ILE A 33 -2.75 -0.74 9.65
C ILE A 33 -2.38 -2.22 9.67
N ASP A 34 -2.89 -2.96 8.68
CA ASP A 34 -2.84 -4.43 8.59
C ASP A 34 -2.11 -4.94 7.34
N ALA A 35 -1.36 -4.05 6.70
CA ALA A 35 -0.69 -4.30 5.42
C ALA A 35 -1.64 -4.86 4.34
N SER A 36 -2.91 -4.48 4.36
CA SER A 36 -3.90 -4.87 3.36
C SER A 36 -3.47 -4.53 1.93
N TRP A 37 -2.70 -3.46 1.72
CA TRP A 37 -2.11 -3.15 0.42
C TRP A 37 -1.17 -4.23 -0.14
N LEU A 38 -0.64 -5.13 0.71
CA LEU A 38 0.18 -6.30 0.31
C LEU A 38 -0.61 -7.61 0.30
N TYR A 39 -1.53 -7.78 1.26
CA TYR A 39 -2.21 -9.06 1.52
C TYR A 39 -3.70 -9.07 1.14
N ASN A 40 -4.18 -8.12 0.35
CA ASN A 40 -5.59 -8.09 -0.10
C ASN A 40 -5.93 -9.32 -0.96
N ALA A 41 -7.21 -9.47 -1.32
CA ALA A 41 -7.73 -10.60 -2.07
C ALA A 41 -6.96 -10.93 -3.38
N ASP A 42 -6.33 -9.94 -4.00
CA ASP A 42 -5.55 -10.11 -5.24
C ASP A 42 -4.09 -10.55 -5.01
N VAL A 43 -3.72 -10.89 -3.77
CA VAL A 43 -2.37 -11.37 -3.44
C VAL A 43 -2.10 -12.73 -4.09
N GLU A 44 -1.01 -12.82 -4.86
CA GLU A 44 -0.59 -14.09 -5.43
C GLU A 44 0.34 -14.83 -4.47
N ARG A 45 -0.12 -15.97 -3.95
CA ARG A 45 0.71 -16.92 -3.20
C ARG A 45 1.28 -17.99 -4.13
N THR A 46 2.45 -18.52 -3.76
CA THR A 46 3.04 -19.67 -4.46
C THR A 46 2.38 -20.99 -4.05
N GLY A 47 1.79 -21.05 -2.85
CA GLY A 47 1.30 -22.29 -2.23
C GLY A 47 2.42 -23.22 -1.75
N VAL A 48 3.65 -22.71 -1.68
CA VAL A 48 4.84 -23.43 -1.23
C VAL A 48 5.58 -22.60 -0.18
N GLU A 49 5.87 -23.20 0.98
CA GLU A 49 6.61 -22.60 2.09
C GLU A 49 6.06 -21.25 2.58
N GLY A 50 4.77 -21.00 2.41
CA GLY A 50 4.08 -19.78 2.81
C GLY A 50 4.40 -18.56 1.95
N ARG A 51 5.11 -18.72 0.81
CA ARG A 51 5.69 -17.58 0.08
C ARG A 51 4.69 -16.86 -0.83
N LEU A 52 4.87 -15.55 -0.94
CA LEU A 52 4.28 -14.71 -1.97
C LEU A 52 4.97 -14.93 -3.33
N ARG A 53 4.19 -14.87 -4.41
CA ARG A 53 4.71 -14.85 -5.78
C ARG A 53 5.21 -13.44 -6.09
N LEU A 54 6.51 -13.34 -6.28
CA LEU A 54 7.20 -12.09 -6.62
C LEU A 54 8.05 -12.31 -7.87
N PRO A 55 8.31 -11.27 -8.66
CA PRO A 55 9.07 -11.35 -9.92
C PRO A 55 10.59 -11.61 -9.74
N GLY A 56 11.05 -12.01 -8.55
CA GLY A 56 12.48 -12.14 -8.24
C GLY A 56 13.21 -10.81 -8.42
N ASN A 57 14.27 -10.81 -9.23
CA ASN A 57 15.06 -9.61 -9.61
C ASN A 57 14.51 -8.88 -10.84
N LYS A 58 13.28 -9.16 -11.25
CA LYS A 58 12.60 -8.50 -12.36
C LYS A 58 11.52 -7.56 -11.85
N PHE A 59 10.99 -6.72 -12.74
CA PHE A 59 9.73 -6.03 -12.51
C PHE A 59 8.57 -7.05 -12.51
N PRO A 60 7.46 -6.77 -11.78
CA PRO A 60 6.28 -7.61 -11.82
C PRO A 60 5.77 -7.79 -13.24
N ASP A 61 5.23 -8.97 -13.51
CA ASP A 61 4.50 -9.20 -14.74
C ASP A 61 3.34 -8.21 -14.83
N HIS A 62 3.03 -7.83 -16.06
CA HIS A 62 1.96 -6.91 -16.36
C HIS A 62 0.59 -7.49 -15.97
N GLY A 63 -0.14 -6.76 -15.12
CA GLY A 63 -1.56 -6.98 -14.86
C GLY A 63 -2.45 -6.60 -16.04
N PRO A 64 -3.78 -6.82 -15.95
CA PRO A 64 -4.72 -6.35 -16.95
C PRO A 64 -4.58 -4.83 -17.14
N SER A 65 -4.70 -4.38 -18.38
CA SER A 65 -4.39 -3.01 -18.84
C SER A 65 -5.21 -1.94 -18.10
N SER A 66 -4.63 -1.34 -17.06
CA SER A 66 -5.18 -0.17 -16.39
C SER A 66 -4.13 0.93 -16.18
N ALA A 67 -3.08 0.95 -17.01
CA ALA A 67 -2.17 2.10 -17.01
C ALA A 67 -2.94 3.35 -17.46
N PRO A 68 -2.75 4.51 -16.79
CA PRO A 68 -3.54 5.73 -17.03
C PRO A 68 -3.49 6.26 -18.46
N GLN A 69 -2.54 5.81 -19.29
CA GLN A 69 -2.29 6.39 -20.62
C GLN A 69 -2.82 5.55 -21.79
N GLY A 70 -3.47 4.40 -21.57
CA GLY A 70 -3.96 3.56 -22.66
C GLY A 70 -2.87 3.10 -23.66
N HIS A 71 -1.59 3.29 -23.30
CA HIS A 71 -0.47 2.94 -24.14
C HIS A 71 -0.30 1.41 -24.11
N PRO A 72 -0.36 0.71 -25.26
CA PRO A 72 -0.42 -0.75 -25.28
C PRO A 72 0.81 -1.45 -24.68
N SER A 73 1.93 -0.73 -24.51
CA SER A 73 3.15 -1.23 -23.85
C SER A 73 3.27 -0.85 -22.36
N CYS A 74 2.47 0.09 -21.84
CA CYS A 74 2.42 0.39 -20.41
C CYS A 74 1.28 -0.40 -19.80
N ARG A 75 1.61 -1.46 -19.09
CA ARG A 75 0.64 -2.24 -18.32
C ARG A 75 1.04 -2.20 -16.87
N ALA A 76 0.08 -1.82 -16.02
CA ALA A 76 0.28 -1.75 -14.58
C ALA A 76 0.84 -3.09 -14.06
N PRO A 77 1.77 -3.07 -13.09
CA PRO A 77 2.26 -4.31 -12.50
C PRO A 77 1.12 -5.08 -11.84
N LYS A 78 1.17 -6.41 -11.87
CA LYS A 78 0.23 -7.25 -11.13
C LYS A 78 0.60 -7.23 -9.64
N VAL A 79 -0.21 -6.55 -8.84
CA VAL A 79 -0.01 -6.30 -7.40
C VAL A 79 -1.35 -6.36 -6.66
N ALA A 80 -1.34 -6.62 -5.35
CA ALA A 80 -2.55 -6.79 -4.54
C ALA A 80 -3.38 -5.50 -4.41
N ASP A 81 -2.72 -4.33 -4.28
CA ASP A 81 -3.35 -3.03 -4.47
C ASP A 81 -2.98 -2.51 -5.86
N GLY A 82 -3.96 -2.43 -6.76
CA GLY A 82 -3.73 -2.00 -8.15
C GLY A 82 -3.12 -0.61 -8.31
N ARG A 83 -3.08 0.22 -7.26
CA ARG A 83 -2.42 1.53 -7.24
C ARG A 83 -0.97 1.46 -6.83
N ALA A 84 -0.49 0.33 -6.29
CA ALA A 84 0.91 0.18 -5.87
C ALA A 84 1.89 0.29 -7.06
N GLY A 85 1.39 0.19 -8.30
CA GLY A 85 2.11 0.47 -9.53
C GLY A 85 1.95 1.89 -10.09
N GLU A 86 1.56 2.90 -9.31
CA GLU A 86 1.40 4.28 -9.82
C GLU A 86 2.76 4.93 -10.16
N ASN A 87 3.77 4.73 -9.31
CA ASN A 87 5.13 5.17 -9.56
C ASN A 87 6.14 4.14 -9.07
N LEU A 88 7.38 4.24 -9.56
CA LEU A 88 8.46 3.32 -9.19
C LEU A 88 8.68 3.27 -7.66
N GLY A 89 8.69 4.40 -6.97
CA GLY A 89 8.93 4.45 -5.52
C GLY A 89 7.91 3.65 -4.71
N LEU A 90 6.63 3.79 -5.05
CA LEU A 90 5.56 3.03 -4.40
C LEU A 90 5.68 1.52 -4.69
N LEU A 91 6.01 1.16 -5.94
CA LEU A 91 6.23 -0.23 -6.31
C LEU A 91 7.43 -0.86 -5.58
N HIS A 92 8.50 -0.08 -5.37
CA HIS A 92 9.66 -0.54 -4.61
C HIS A 92 9.29 -0.88 -3.16
N ILE A 93 8.48 -0.05 -2.50
CA ILE A 93 8.02 -0.32 -1.13
C ILE A 93 7.20 -1.61 -1.11
N TYR A 94 6.27 -1.79 -2.06
CA TYR A 94 5.47 -3.01 -2.18
C TYR A 94 6.37 -4.25 -2.30
N LEU A 95 7.35 -4.22 -3.20
CA LEU A 95 8.27 -5.34 -3.43
C LEU A 95 9.19 -5.60 -2.23
N LEU A 96 9.63 -4.55 -1.54
CA LEU A 96 10.49 -4.66 -0.36
C LEU A 96 9.79 -5.46 0.75
N PHE A 97 8.56 -5.10 1.08
CA PHE A 97 7.79 -5.83 2.11
C PHE A 97 7.37 -7.23 1.65
N GLY A 98 7.10 -7.44 0.36
CA GLY A 98 6.90 -8.79 -0.17
C GLY A 98 8.15 -9.67 -0.03
N ARG A 99 9.34 -9.11 -0.31
CA ARG A 99 10.61 -9.82 -0.13
C ARG A 99 10.88 -10.12 1.35
N GLU A 100 10.55 -9.18 2.23
CA GLU A 100 10.67 -9.39 3.68
C GLU A 100 9.76 -10.52 4.16
N HIS A 101 8.52 -10.60 3.66
CA HIS A 101 7.64 -11.75 3.92
C HIS A 101 8.32 -13.07 3.53
N ASN A 102 8.83 -13.17 2.30
CA ASN A 102 9.47 -14.41 1.82
C ASN A 102 10.77 -14.74 2.59
N ARG A 103 11.52 -13.74 3.05
CA ARG A 103 12.68 -13.92 3.93
C ARG A 103 12.26 -14.54 5.25
N LEU A 104 11.21 -14.00 5.88
CA LEU A 104 10.64 -14.51 7.13
C LEU A 104 10.09 -15.94 6.98
N CYS A 105 9.41 -16.26 5.87
CA CYS A 105 8.99 -17.63 5.57
C CYS A 105 10.16 -18.61 5.58
N GLY A 106 11.29 -18.26 4.95
CA GLY A 106 12.49 -19.10 4.92
C GLY A 106 13.09 -19.34 6.31
N GLU A 107 13.16 -18.28 7.14
CA GLU A 107 13.63 -18.40 8.53
C GLU A 107 12.69 -19.26 9.38
N LEU A 108 11.38 -19.07 9.23
CA LEU A 108 10.36 -19.81 9.96
C LEU A 108 10.35 -21.29 9.57
N ALA A 109 10.50 -21.61 8.28
CA ALA A 109 10.57 -22.99 7.79
C ALA A 109 11.82 -23.72 8.31
N ALA A 110 12.97 -23.04 8.33
CA ALA A 110 14.21 -23.59 8.88
C ALA A 110 14.10 -23.85 10.40
N ALA A 111 13.49 -22.92 11.14
CA ALA A 111 13.31 -23.06 12.59
C ALA A 111 12.18 -24.03 12.98
N ASN A 112 11.19 -24.24 12.11
CA ASN A 112 10.00 -25.06 12.38
C ASN A 112 9.70 -26.02 11.21
N PRO A 113 10.48 -27.11 11.04
CA PRO A 113 10.34 -28.01 9.89
C PRO A 113 8.99 -28.72 9.76
N ALA A 114 8.17 -28.73 10.82
CA ALA A 114 6.85 -29.35 10.84
C ALA A 114 5.71 -28.41 10.44
N TRP A 115 5.97 -27.12 10.22
CA TRP A 115 4.93 -26.15 9.83
C TRP A 115 4.59 -26.29 8.36
N ASP A 116 3.29 -26.21 8.05
CA ASP A 116 2.77 -26.23 6.69
C ASP A 116 2.79 -24.83 6.02
N ASP A 117 2.42 -24.78 4.73
CA ASP A 117 2.38 -23.55 3.94
C ASP A 117 1.54 -22.44 4.61
N GLU A 118 0.37 -22.80 5.12
CA GLU A 118 -0.55 -21.83 5.71
C GLU A 118 -0.02 -21.27 7.02
N ARG A 119 0.54 -22.13 7.88
CA ARG A 119 1.15 -21.69 9.14
C ARG A 119 2.32 -20.75 8.88
N LEU A 120 3.19 -21.09 7.93
CA LEU A 120 4.32 -20.23 7.53
C LEU A 120 3.86 -18.87 7.01
N TYR A 121 2.84 -18.86 6.13
CA TYR A 121 2.28 -17.65 5.57
C TYR A 121 1.70 -16.73 6.66
N GLN A 122 0.87 -17.25 7.56
CA GLN A 122 0.21 -16.44 8.59
C GLN A 122 1.22 -15.88 9.60
N GLU A 123 2.22 -16.68 9.99
CA GLU A 123 3.27 -16.23 10.92
C GLU A 123 4.18 -15.17 10.31
N ALA A 124 4.56 -15.31 9.03
CA ALA A 124 5.29 -14.28 8.31
C ALA A 124 4.43 -13.00 8.13
N ARG A 125 3.15 -13.16 7.79
CA ARG A 125 2.18 -12.06 7.64
C ARG A 125 2.06 -11.24 8.92
N VAL A 126 1.84 -11.87 10.07
CA VAL A 126 1.71 -11.17 11.37
C VAL A 126 2.96 -10.37 11.69
N ARG A 127 4.16 -10.91 11.42
CA ARG A 127 5.43 -10.20 11.64
C ARG A 127 5.58 -8.99 10.72
N VAL A 128 5.22 -9.12 9.43
CA VAL A 128 5.23 -7.99 8.50
C VAL A 128 4.22 -6.92 8.88
N ILE A 129 3.01 -7.30 9.34
CA ILE A 129 2.01 -6.35 9.85
C ILE A 129 2.59 -5.56 11.03
N ALA A 130 3.22 -6.25 11.99
CA ALA A 130 3.85 -5.60 13.13
C ALA A 130 4.98 -4.65 12.70
N LEU A 131 5.78 -5.03 11.69
CA LEU A 131 6.82 -4.16 11.13
C LEU A 131 6.22 -2.90 10.48
N VAL A 132 5.16 -3.04 9.68
CA VAL A 132 4.46 -1.91 9.06
C VAL A 132 3.89 -0.97 10.13
N GLN A 133 3.27 -1.51 11.18
CA GLN A 133 2.74 -0.72 12.30
C GLN A 133 3.85 0.04 13.02
N LYS A 134 4.97 -0.64 13.31
CA LYS A 134 6.13 -0.02 13.97
C LYS A 134 6.72 1.12 13.15
N VAL A 135 7.04 0.87 11.87
CA VAL A 135 7.57 1.90 10.98
C VAL A 135 6.60 3.08 10.85
N THR A 136 5.29 2.81 10.78
CA THR A 136 4.28 3.87 10.64
C THR A 136 4.17 4.71 11.91
N LEU A 137 4.02 4.08 13.08
CA LEU A 137 3.64 4.74 14.32
C LEU A 137 4.83 5.19 15.19
N GLU A 138 5.97 4.50 15.11
CA GLU A 138 7.15 4.83 15.90
C GLU A 138 8.19 5.66 15.13
N GLU A 139 8.19 5.58 13.80
CA GLU A 139 9.21 6.23 12.97
C GLU A 139 8.60 7.33 12.08
N TYR A 140 7.66 6.98 11.19
CA TYR A 140 7.15 7.93 10.20
C TYR A 140 6.26 9.02 10.82
N ALA A 141 5.19 8.65 11.52
CA ALA A 141 4.23 9.62 12.07
C ALA A 141 4.86 10.57 13.10
N PRO A 142 5.72 10.12 14.04
CA PRO A 142 6.38 11.02 14.98
C PRO A 142 7.30 12.03 14.31
N ASN A 143 8.07 11.59 13.30
CA ASN A 143 8.96 12.48 12.55
C ASN A 143 8.18 13.49 11.71
N LEU A 144 7.05 13.08 11.13
CA LEU A 144 6.18 13.97 10.36
C LEU A 144 5.51 15.04 11.23
N LEU A 145 4.97 14.62 12.38
CA LEU A 145 4.20 15.50 13.26
C LEU A 145 5.08 16.31 14.22
N GLY A 146 6.36 15.97 14.35
CA GLY A 146 7.28 16.59 15.30
C GLY A 146 6.93 16.28 16.77
N VAL A 147 6.14 15.23 17.03
CA VAL A 147 5.72 14.82 18.37
C VAL A 147 5.99 13.34 18.59
N SER A 148 6.48 12.98 19.77
CA SER A 148 6.69 11.56 20.11
C SER A 148 5.35 10.85 20.24
N MET A 149 5.13 9.83 19.41
CA MET A 149 4.04 8.87 19.59
C MET A 149 4.51 7.59 20.30
N LYS A 150 5.76 7.55 20.81
CA LYS A 150 6.28 6.38 21.53
C LYS A 150 5.35 6.04 22.67
N SER A 151 4.86 4.80 22.62
CA SER A 151 3.89 4.14 23.49
C SER A 151 3.71 4.83 24.85
N GLN A 152 2.76 5.76 24.93
CA GLN A 152 1.85 5.69 26.07
C GLN A 152 1.20 4.31 25.94
N ALA A 153 1.22 3.50 27.00
CA ALA A 153 0.77 2.10 26.97
C ALA A 153 -0.63 2.00 26.32
N ALA A 154 -0.66 1.77 25.01
CA ALA A 154 -1.88 1.77 24.24
C ALA A 154 -2.54 0.41 24.47
N SER A 155 -3.50 0.38 25.38
CA SER A 155 -4.38 -0.76 25.55
C SER A 155 -5.41 -0.76 24.42
N TYR A 156 -5.75 -1.95 23.93
CA TYR A 156 -6.92 -2.11 23.07
C TYR A 156 -8.17 -1.59 23.78
N ASP A 157 -8.89 -0.67 23.14
CA ASP A 157 -10.16 -0.15 23.60
C ASP A 157 -11.24 -0.49 22.55
N PRO A 158 -12.17 -1.42 22.84
CA PRO A 158 -13.22 -1.81 21.90
C PRO A 158 -14.27 -0.70 21.65
N SER A 159 -14.26 0.37 22.46
CA SER A 159 -15.19 1.50 22.28
C SER A 159 -14.71 2.53 21.25
N VAL A 160 -13.44 2.45 20.83
CA VAL A 160 -12.86 3.33 19.82
C VAL A 160 -13.32 2.91 18.44
N ASP A 161 -13.84 3.86 17.66
CA ASP A 161 -14.14 3.68 16.24
C ASP A 161 -12.85 3.83 15.41
N PRO A 162 -12.36 2.76 14.76
CA PRO A 162 -11.10 2.79 14.04
C PRO A 162 -11.24 3.30 12.59
N ARG A 163 -12.44 3.69 12.16
CA ARG A 163 -12.68 4.13 10.77
C ARG A 163 -11.86 5.38 10.45
N VAL A 164 -11.40 5.45 9.20
CA VAL A 164 -10.66 6.61 8.71
C VAL A 164 -11.60 7.81 8.56
N ASP A 165 -11.21 8.94 9.15
CA ASP A 165 -11.95 10.19 9.04
C ASP A 165 -11.93 10.77 7.62
N LEU A 166 -13.03 11.42 7.21
CA LEU A 166 -13.17 12.00 5.88
C LEU A 166 -12.16 13.12 5.63
N LEU A 167 -11.94 14.02 6.60
CA LEU A 167 -10.97 15.12 6.47
C LEU A 167 -9.56 14.57 6.40
N PHE A 168 -9.27 13.48 7.14
CA PHE A 168 -7.99 12.80 7.04
C PHE A 168 -7.72 12.29 5.62
N ALA A 169 -8.64 11.52 5.03
CA ALA A 169 -8.45 10.92 3.70
C ALA A 169 -8.49 11.93 2.54
N THR A 170 -9.27 13.01 2.67
CA THR A 170 -9.51 13.97 1.59
C THR A 170 -8.61 15.21 1.64
N ALA A 171 -8.13 15.59 2.82
CA ALA A 171 -7.35 16.81 3.00
C ALA A 171 -6.03 16.55 3.73
N ALA A 172 -6.06 16.09 4.99
CA ALA A 172 -4.86 16.09 5.83
C ALA A 172 -3.76 15.16 5.28
N TYR A 173 -4.10 13.91 4.94
CA TYR A 173 -3.13 12.95 4.42
C TYR A 173 -2.76 13.19 2.93
N ARG A 174 -3.33 14.23 2.30
CA ARG A 174 -2.91 14.71 0.97
C ARG A 174 -1.68 15.61 1.01
N TYR A 175 -1.17 15.95 2.20
CA TYR A 175 0.09 16.69 2.36
C TYR A 175 1.23 16.08 1.53
N GLY A 176 1.23 14.75 1.36
CA GLY A 176 2.22 14.01 0.60
C GLY A 176 2.36 14.51 -0.84
N HIS A 177 1.29 14.99 -1.49
CA HIS A 177 1.37 15.53 -2.84
C HIS A 177 2.24 16.81 -2.92
N SER A 178 2.28 17.60 -1.85
CA SER A 178 3.15 18.78 -1.75
C SER A 178 4.61 18.42 -1.43
N ALA A 179 4.86 17.17 -0.99
CA ALA A 179 6.18 16.67 -0.63
C ALA A 179 6.86 15.87 -1.76
N ILE A 180 6.20 15.68 -2.91
CA ILE A 180 6.77 14.95 -4.04
C ILE A 180 7.84 15.82 -4.72
N PRO A 181 9.10 15.37 -4.81
CA PRO A 181 10.12 16.11 -5.53
C PRO A 181 9.93 15.97 -7.04
N GLY A 182 10.33 17.00 -7.81
CA GLY A 182 10.31 16.93 -9.27
C GLY A 182 11.40 16.03 -9.86
N ILE A 183 12.43 15.70 -9.06
CA ILE A 183 13.61 14.93 -9.47
C ILE A 183 13.98 13.96 -8.35
N TYR A 184 14.28 12.72 -8.71
CA TYR A 184 14.72 11.67 -7.79
C TYR A 184 16.13 11.24 -8.14
N ASN A 185 16.90 10.84 -7.12
CA ASN A 185 18.22 10.25 -7.30
C ASN A 185 18.09 8.73 -7.33
N VAL A 186 18.53 8.10 -8.41
CA VAL A 186 18.52 6.64 -8.61
C VAL A 186 19.95 6.20 -8.85
N GLY A 187 20.62 5.71 -7.79
CA GLY A 187 22.06 5.49 -7.83
C GLY A 187 22.81 6.81 -8.05
N ASN A 188 23.58 6.88 -9.14
CA ASN A 188 24.29 8.09 -9.55
C ASN A 188 23.48 8.99 -10.51
N ASP A 189 22.30 8.53 -10.93
CA ASP A 189 21.49 9.21 -11.93
C ASP A 189 20.41 10.11 -11.30
N ARG A 190 20.02 11.15 -12.04
CA ARG A 190 18.89 12.04 -11.70
C ARG A 190 17.76 11.81 -12.68
N VAL A 191 16.62 11.38 -12.19
CA VAL A 191 15.45 11.02 -13.00
C VAL A 191 14.29 11.96 -12.67
N ALA A 192 13.61 12.50 -13.67
CA ALA A 192 12.46 13.36 -13.44
C ALA A 192 11.23 12.53 -13.03
N LEU A 193 10.33 13.10 -12.22
CA LEU A 193 9.11 12.42 -11.77
C LEU A 193 8.32 11.81 -12.93
N ARG A 194 8.17 12.55 -14.04
CA ARG A 194 7.44 12.11 -15.24
C ARG A 194 8.01 10.84 -15.88
N ASP A 195 9.29 10.55 -15.63
CA ASP A 195 9.99 9.41 -16.21
C ASP A 195 9.96 8.18 -15.26
N MET A 196 9.32 8.30 -14.10
CA MET A 196 9.16 7.22 -13.10
C MET A 196 7.70 6.83 -12.84
N GLN A 197 6.78 7.36 -13.65
CA GLN A 197 5.37 7.00 -13.66
C GLN A 197 5.14 5.91 -14.72
N PHE A 198 4.17 5.03 -14.47
CA PHE A 198 3.81 3.94 -15.38
C PHE A 198 2.70 4.32 -16.37
#